data_AF-A0A5C3MU12-F1
#
_entry.id   AF-A0A5C3MU12-F1
#
_cell.length_a   1.000
_cell.length_b   1.000
_cell.length_c   1.000
_cell.angle_alpha   90.00
_cell.angle_beta   90.00
_cell.angle_gamma   90.00
#
_symmetry.space_group_name_H-M   'P 1'
#
loop_
_entity.id
_entity.type
_entity.pdbx_description
1 polymer ?
#
loop_
_entity_poly.entity_id
_entity_poly.type
_entity_poly.pdbx_seq_one_letter_code
_entity_poly.pdbx_strand_id
1 'polypeptide(L)' 'RYVCSETCIKGHRSSSCSHTDRPLYEIKKKGRPVSQCERCRQLRQVKKKHTKCTC' A
#
# COMPACT_ATOMS: atom_id res chain seq x y z
N ARG A 1 -2.22 -2.81 12.44
CA ARG A 1 -0.93 -3.52 12.19
C ARG A 1 0.10 -2.81 13.05
N TYR A 2 0.79 -3.50 13.95
CA TYR A 2 1.81 -2.87 14.81
C TYR A 2 3.18 -3.00 14.16
N VAL A 3 3.98 -1.94 14.24
CA VAL A 3 5.32 -1.88 13.65
C VAL A 3 6.26 -1.16 14.63
N CYS A 4 7.51 -1.59 14.70
CA CYS A 4 8.54 -0.91 15.50
C CYS A 4 8.84 0.47 14.91
N SER A 5 9.43 1.37 15.71
CA SER A 5 10.01 2.72 15.42
C SER A 5 9.92 3.30 13.99
N GLU A 6 9.85 4.63 13.86
CA GLU A 6 9.70 5.36 12.58
C GLU A 6 10.50 4.85 11.36
N THR A 7 11.71 4.34 11.58
CA THR A 7 12.55 3.71 10.53
C THR A 7 11.92 2.47 9.90
N CYS A 8 11.26 1.62 10.68
CA CYS A 8 10.56 0.45 10.15
C CYS A 8 9.25 0.88 9.51
N ILE A 9 8.54 1.86 10.08
CA ILE A 9 7.30 2.43 9.52
C ILE A 9 7.51 2.98 8.10
N LYS A 10 8.59 3.75 7.90
CA LYS A 10 8.93 4.38 6.61
C LYS A 10 9.70 3.43 5.68
N GLY A 11 10.33 2.39 6.21
CA GLY A 11 11.11 1.43 5.44
C GLY A 11 10.26 0.30 4.86
N HIS A 12 10.71 -0.28 3.75
CA HIS A 12 10.11 -1.47 3.11
C HIS A 12 10.05 -2.71 4.03
N ARG A 13 10.76 -2.65 5.17
CA ARG A 13 10.90 -3.70 6.18
C ARG A 13 9.87 -3.61 7.32
N SER A 14 8.96 -2.63 7.28
CA SER A 14 7.80 -2.56 8.20
C SER A 14 7.00 -3.85 8.23
N SER A 15 7.03 -4.62 7.14
CA SER A 15 6.25 -5.85 7.06
C SER A 15 6.86 -7.06 7.75
N SER A 16 8.17 -7.04 8.00
CA SER A 16 8.97 -8.16 8.48
C SER A 16 9.87 -7.82 9.67
N CYS A 17 9.65 -6.66 10.32
CA CYS A 17 10.47 -6.28 11.46
C CYS A 17 10.05 -7.06 12.72
N SER A 18 11.01 -7.74 13.34
CA SER A 18 10.84 -8.52 14.58
C SER A 18 11.66 -7.94 15.73
N HIS A 19 11.69 -6.61 15.87
CA HIS A 19 12.43 -5.98 16.97
C HIS A 19 11.59 -6.01 18.24
N THR A 20 12.12 -6.60 19.30
CA THR A 20 11.48 -6.67 20.63
C THR A 20 11.89 -5.53 21.56
N ASP A 21 12.98 -4.83 21.22
CA ASP A 21 13.60 -3.77 22.03
C ASP A 21 12.97 -2.38 21.82
N ARG A 22 12.06 -2.24 20.85
CA ARG A 22 11.59 -0.92 20.36
C ARG A 22 10.10 -0.72 20.62
N PRO A 23 9.66 0.51 20.92
CA PRO A 23 8.25 0.81 21.08
C PRO A 23 7.47 0.50 19.78
N LEU A 24 6.32 -0.17 19.94
CA LEU A 24 5.42 -0.52 18.84
C LEU A 24 4.38 0.58 18.65
N TYR A 25 4.16 0.95 17.39
CA TYR A 25 3.15 1.93 17.00
C TYR A 25 2.03 1.25 16.23
N GLU A 26 0.78 1.62 16.54
CA GLU A 26 -0.37 1.18 15.77
C GLU A 26 -0.43 1.91 14.43
N ILE A 27 -0.29 1.17 13.33
CA ILE A 27 -0.44 1.72 11.99
C ILE A 27 -1.78 1.26 11.41
N LYS A 28 -2.59 2.25 11.04
CA LYS A 28 -3.79 2.07 10.22
C LYS A 28 -3.36 1.73 8.79
N LYS A 29 -3.90 0.64 8.23
CA LYS A 29 -3.63 0.23 6.84
C LYS A 29 -4.31 1.23 5.89
N LYS A 30 -3.60 2.28 5.47
CA LYS A 30 -4.02 3.08 4.31
C LYS A 30 -3.72 2.25 3.07
N GLY A 31 -4.77 1.75 2.43
CA GLY A 31 -4.63 1.08 1.12
C GLY A 31 -4.02 2.05 0.10
N ARG A 32 -3.36 1.50 -0.93
CA ARG A 32 -2.90 2.33 -2.05
C ARG A 32 -4.13 3.03 -2.67
N PRO A 33 -4.12 4.37 -2.82
CA PRO A 33 -5.22 5.05 -3.48
C PRO A 33 -5.38 4.49 -4.91
N VAL A 34 -6.63 4.39 -5.36
CA VAL A 34 -6.91 3.89 -6.72
C VAL A 34 -6.30 4.87 -7.72
N SER A 35 -5.40 4.40 -8.56
CA SER A 35 -4.69 5.23 -9.54
C SER A 35 -5.39 5.27 -10.91
N GLN A 36 -6.61 4.74 -11.00
CA GLN A 36 -7.41 4.65 -12.23
C GLN A 36 -8.85 5.00 -11.90
N CYS A 37 -9.49 5.75 -12.79
CA CYS A 37 -10.92 5.98 -12.72
C CYS A 37 -11.69 4.65 -12.90
N GLU A 38 -12.96 4.64 -12.47
CA GLU A 38 -13.79 3.45 -12.52
C GLU A 38 -13.94 2.89 -13.94
N ARG A 39 -14.11 3.78 -14.93
CA ARG A 39 -14.23 3.43 -16.34
C ARG A 39 -12.99 2.67 -16.86
N CYS A 40 -11.80 3.17 -16.57
CA CYS A 40 -10.56 2.51 -16.98
C CYS A 40 -10.34 1.18 -16.26
N ARG A 41 -10.76 1.09 -14.99
CA ARG A 41 -10.71 -0.17 -14.23
C ARG A 41 -11.60 -1.24 -14.84
N GLN A 42 -12.82 -0.88 -15.23
CA GLN A 42 -13.75 -1.78 -15.93
C GLN A 42 -13.17 -2.23 -17.27
N LEU A 43 -12.64 -1.30 -18.08
CA LEU A 43 -12.01 -1.63 -19.37
C LEU A 43 -10.84 -2.61 -19.23
N ARG A 44 -10.05 -2.51 -18.14
CA ARG A 44 -9.00 -3.47 -17.85
C ARG A 44 -9.57 -4.86 -17.53
N GLN A 45 -10.66 -4.96 -16.77
CA GLN A 45 -11.28 -6.26 -16.46
C GLN A 45 -11.92 -6.90 -17.68
N VAL A 46 -12.73 -6.14 -18.43
CA VAL A 46 -13.51 -6.71 -19.55
C VAL A 46 -12.68 -6.93 -20.81
N LYS A 47 -11.69 -6.06 -21.08
CA LYS A 47 -10.92 -6.07 -22.34
C LYS A 47 -9.44 -6.36 -22.15
N LYS A 48 -8.97 -6.62 -20.91
CA LYS A 48 -7.55 -6.81 -20.58
C LYS A 48 -6.65 -5.68 -21.10
N LYS A 49 -7.19 -4.46 -21.23
CA LYS A 49 -6.46 -3.31 -21.79
C LYS A 49 -5.59 -2.66 -20.71
N HIS A 50 -4.28 -2.72 -20.88
CA HIS A 50 -3.28 -2.18 -19.94
C HIS A 50 -2.78 -0.78 -20.35
N THR A 51 -3.69 0.17 -20.55
CA THR A 51 -3.32 1.57 -20.81
C THR A 51 -3.24 2.37 -19.51
N LYS A 52 -2.34 3.36 -19.47
CA LYS A 52 -2.30 4.39 -18.42
C LYS A 52 -3.63 5.17 -18.44
N CYS A 53 -4.26 5.40 -17.28
CA CYS A 53 -5.39 6.33 -17.20
C CYS A 53 -4.80 7.75 -17.30
N THR A 54 -5.24 8.47 -18.32
CA THR A 54 -4.94 9.90 -18.57
C THR A 54 -6.18 10.79 -18.38
N CYS A 55 -7.27 10.15 -18.00
CA CYS A 55 -8.22 10.66 -17.03
C CYS A 55 -7.52 10.92 -15.68
#